data_AF-A0A0A0IH05-F1
#
_entry.id   AF-A0A0A0IH05-F1
#
_cell.length_a   1.000
_cell.length_b   1.000
_cell.length_c   1.000
_cell.angle_alpha   90.00
_cell.angle_beta   90.00
_cell.angle_gamma   90.00
#
_symmetry.space_group_name_H-M   'P 1'
#
loop_
_entity.id
_entity.type
_entity.pdbx_description
1 polymer ?
#
loop_
_entity_poly.entity_id
_entity_poly.type
_entity_poly.pdbx_seq_one_letter_code
_entity_poly.pdbx_strand_id
1 'polypeptide(L)'
;MENCLNYARTKYKSIEEYKHDINETIEDMISNNERLTFAIIVKKSHITPFTINKYPKLRKYILYKIKYYKEIQVINKKIHKSVSSLLSSNKTLTFTSIASKCGFSLSTVYNNDYIKNKIRMELINNKDLK
;
A
#
# COMPACT_ATOMS: atom_id res chain seq x y z
N MET A 1 -2.08 -22.07 50.89
CA MET A 1 -0.93 -21.64 50.08
C MET A 1 -1.29 -21.82 48.61
N GLU A 2 -1.30 -20.71 47.90
CA GLU A 2 -1.76 -20.55 46.54
C GLU A 2 -0.96 -21.43 45.57
N ASN A 3 -1.65 -22.21 44.75
CA ASN A 3 -1.01 -22.87 43.60
C ASN A 3 -1.30 -22.03 42.35
N CYS A 4 -0.60 -20.90 42.25
CA CYS A 4 -0.65 -19.97 41.13
C CYS A 4 0.23 -20.46 39.97
N LEU A 5 -0.23 -21.49 39.24
CA LEU A 5 0.31 -21.79 37.91
C LEU A 5 -0.84 -22.11 36.95
N ASN A 6 -1.73 -21.13 36.76
CA ASN A 6 -2.52 -21.05 35.54
C ASN A 6 -1.54 -20.83 34.39
N TYR A 7 -1.06 -21.92 33.81
CA TYR A 7 -0.31 -21.97 32.55
C TYR A 7 -1.27 -21.57 31.42
N ALA A 8 -1.68 -20.30 31.38
CA ALA A 8 -2.27 -19.72 30.20
C ALA A 8 -1.18 -19.81 29.13
N ARG A 9 -1.26 -20.84 28.28
CA ARG A 9 -0.44 -20.96 27.07
C ARG A 9 -0.58 -19.64 26.35
N THR A 10 0.42 -18.77 26.47
CA THR A 10 0.51 -17.55 25.68
C THR A 10 0.70 -18.03 24.26
N LYS A 11 -0.42 -18.20 23.54
CA LYS A 11 -0.40 -18.64 22.15
C LYS A 11 0.23 -17.50 21.36
N TYR A 12 1.52 -17.62 21.09
CA TYR A 12 2.21 -16.69 20.21
C TYR A 12 1.53 -16.73 18.84
N LYS A 13 1.22 -15.55 18.30
CA LYS A 13 0.77 -15.43 16.91
C LYS A 13 1.79 -16.10 15.98
N SER A 14 1.29 -16.78 14.97
CA SER A 14 2.03 -17.26 13.81
C SER A 14 2.59 -16.07 13.02
N ILE A 15 3.59 -16.35 12.17
CA ILE A 15 4.16 -15.33 11.28
C ILE A 15 3.08 -14.78 10.34
N GLU A 16 2.15 -15.64 9.92
CA GLU A 16 1.06 -15.34 9.01
C GLU A 16 0.04 -14.40 9.67
N GLU A 17 -0.31 -14.64 10.93
CA GLU A 17 -1.13 -13.71 11.72
C GLU A 17 -0.46 -12.33 11.86
N TYR A 18 0.85 -12.29 12.13
CA TYR A 18 1.56 -11.00 12.17
C TYR A 18 1.56 -10.29 10.81
N LYS A 19 1.74 -11.02 9.70
CA LYS A 19 1.67 -10.45 8.34
C LYS A 19 0.29 -9.88 8.05
N HIS A 20 -0.77 -10.54 8.52
CA HIS A 20 -2.14 -10.06 8.39
C HIS A 20 -2.33 -8.75 9.14
N ASP A 21 -1.97 -8.68 10.42
CA ASP A 21 -2.03 -7.45 11.23
C ASP A 21 -1.27 -6.29 10.56
N ILE A 22 -0.10 -6.57 9.98
CA ILE A 22 0.72 -5.58 9.27
C ILE A 22 0.00 -5.06 8.03
N ASN A 23 -0.65 -5.92 7.26
CA ASN A 23 -1.36 -5.50 6.05
C ASN A 23 -2.56 -4.61 6.41
N GLU A 24 -3.37 -5.01 7.39
CA GLU A 24 -4.50 -4.21 7.87
C GLU A 24 -4.04 -2.85 8.39
N THR A 25 -2.96 -2.84 9.18
CA THR A 25 -2.35 -1.59 9.68
C THR A 25 -1.93 -0.69 8.53
N ILE A 26 -1.29 -1.24 7.49
CA ILE A 26 -0.84 -0.45 6.34
C ILE A 26 -2.03 0.08 5.53
N GLU A 27 -3.08 -0.71 5.36
CA GLU A 27 -4.30 -0.30 4.65
C GLU A 27 -5.04 0.83 5.38
N ASP A 28 -5.17 0.73 6.71
CA ASP A 28 -5.70 1.79 7.56
C ASP A 28 -4.85 3.07 7.44
N MET A 29 -3.53 2.94 7.58
CA MET A 29 -2.61 4.06 7.44
C MET A 29 -2.71 4.74 6.07
N ILE A 30 -2.88 3.97 4.98
CA ILE A 30 -3.05 4.53 3.65
C ILE A 30 -4.37 5.30 3.54
N SER A 31 -5.45 4.73 4.06
CA SER A 31 -6.78 5.36 4.05
C SER A 31 -6.80 6.67 4.83
N ASN A 32 -6.03 6.73 5.94
CA ASN A 32 -5.87 7.91 6.78
C ASN A 32 -4.75 8.87 6.32
N ASN A 33 -4.15 8.62 5.15
CA ASN A 33 -3.03 9.40 4.59
C ASN A 33 -1.84 9.56 5.57
N GLU A 34 -1.56 8.52 6.35
CA GLU A 34 -0.49 8.50 7.34
C GLU A 34 0.86 8.11 6.74
N ARG A 35 1.93 8.49 7.45
CA ARG A 35 3.30 8.20 7.02
C ARG A 35 3.67 6.74 7.28
N LEU A 36 3.91 5.98 6.21
CA LEU A 36 4.41 4.60 6.28
C LEU A 36 5.90 4.56 6.70
N THR A 37 6.15 4.31 7.99
CA THR A 37 7.49 4.03 8.53
C THR A 37 7.49 2.74 9.34
N PHE A 38 8.67 2.09 9.43
CA PHE A 38 8.82 0.85 10.16
C PHE A 38 8.36 0.99 11.62
N ALA A 39 8.82 2.03 12.31
CA ALA A 39 8.49 2.25 13.72
C ALA A 39 6.99 2.45 13.96
N ILE A 40 6.32 3.22 13.10
CA ILE A 40 4.87 3.48 13.24
C ILE A 40 4.08 2.20 12.96
N ILE A 41 4.40 1.45 11.91
CA ILE A 41 3.73 0.20 11.57
C ILE A 41 3.90 -0.82 12.71
N VAL A 42 5.12 -1.03 13.19
CA VAL A 42 5.38 -1.96 14.30
C VAL A 42 4.59 -1.56 15.56
N LYS A 43 4.53 -0.27 15.87
CA LYS A 43 3.75 0.25 17.00
C LYS A 43 2.25 0.00 16.83
N LYS A 44 1.68 0.35 15.67
CA LYS A 44 0.24 0.21 15.37
C LYS A 44 -0.20 -1.24 15.21
N SER A 45 0.66 -2.11 14.70
CA SER A 45 0.41 -3.56 14.62
C SER A 45 0.68 -4.30 15.94
N HIS A 46 0.98 -3.59 17.03
CA HIS A 46 1.29 -4.15 18.35
C HIS A 46 2.42 -5.20 18.35
N ILE A 47 3.42 -5.01 17.47
CA ILE A 47 4.56 -5.93 17.36
C ILE A 47 5.68 -5.46 18.29
N THR A 48 6.14 -6.34 19.18
CA THR A 48 7.22 -6.00 20.10
C THR A 48 8.60 -6.07 19.42
N PRO A 49 9.61 -5.33 19.91
CA PRO A 49 10.99 -5.49 19.47
C PRO A 49 11.49 -6.94 19.61
N PHE A 50 11.07 -7.64 20.67
CA PHE A 50 11.37 -9.06 20.87
C PHE A 50 10.84 -9.91 19.72
N THR A 51 9.59 -9.72 19.30
CA THR A 51 9.00 -10.42 18.15
C THR A 51 9.77 -10.14 16.85
N ILE A 52 10.19 -8.89 16.61
CA ILE A 52 10.99 -8.53 15.43
C ILE A 52 12.36 -9.23 15.44
N ASN A 53 13.02 -9.30 16.60
CA ASN A 53 14.30 -9.98 16.75
C ASN A 53 14.16 -11.50 16.60
N LYS A 54 13.09 -12.08 17.14
CA LYS A 54 12.75 -13.50 17.00
C LYS A 54 12.42 -13.88 15.56
N TYR A 55 11.80 -12.97 14.79
CA TYR A 55 11.40 -13.21 13.41
C TYR A 55 12.01 -12.18 12.44
N PRO A 56 13.29 -12.32 12.03
CA PRO A 56 13.93 -11.40 11.08
C PRO A 56 13.22 -11.32 9.72
N LYS A 57 12.53 -12.39 9.31
CA LYS A 57 11.69 -12.40 8.10
C LYS A 57 10.55 -11.38 8.17
N LEU A 58 10.01 -11.12 9.36
CA LEU A 58 8.96 -10.13 9.59
C LEU A 58 9.50 -8.70 9.37
N ARG A 59 10.73 -8.43 9.84
CA ARG A 59 11.42 -7.16 9.56
C ARG A 59 11.55 -6.91 8.06
N LYS A 60 12.06 -7.90 7.32
CA LYS A 60 12.19 -7.82 5.85
C LYS A 60 10.84 -7.60 5.17
N TYR A 61 9.80 -8.29 5.62
CA TYR A 61 8.45 -8.15 5.10
C TYR A 61 7.89 -6.74 5.26
N ILE A 62 7.99 -6.15 6.46
CA ILE A 62 7.52 -4.78 6.72
C ILE A 62 8.25 -3.78 5.82
N LEU A 63 9.57 -3.88 5.70
CA LEU A 63 10.37 -2.99 4.86
C LEU A 63 9.98 -3.11 3.38
N TYR A 64 9.78 -4.34 2.89
CA TYR A 64 9.30 -4.59 1.54
C TYR A 64 7.94 -3.94 1.30
N LYS A 65 6.97 -4.13 2.20
CA LYS A 65 5.64 -3.54 2.10
C LYS A 65 5.69 -2.01 2.11
N ILE A 66 6.48 -1.40 2.99
CA ILE A 66 6.66 0.06 3.00
C ILE A 66 7.17 0.56 1.65
N LYS A 67 8.18 -0.10 1.07
CA LYS A 67 8.73 0.29 -0.23
C LYS A 67 7.66 0.19 -1.32
N TYR A 68 6.99 -0.97 -1.39
CA TYR A 68 5.92 -1.22 -2.35
C TYR A 68 4.83 -0.15 -2.29
N TYR A 69 4.25 0.11 -1.12
CA TYR A 69 3.16 1.08 -1.02
C TYR A 69 3.58 2.52 -1.26
N LYS A 70 4.83 2.90 -0.95
CA LYS A 70 5.36 4.22 -1.34
C LYS A 70 5.46 4.37 -2.85
N GLU A 71 5.92 3.35 -3.55
CA GLU A 71 5.96 3.34 -5.01
C GLU A 71 4.54 3.49 -5.59
N ILE A 72 3.59 2.74 -5.03
CA ILE A 72 2.17 2.83 -5.40
C ILE A 72 1.59 4.24 -5.16
N GLN A 73 1.88 4.88 -4.01
CA GLN A 73 1.44 6.25 -3.72
C GLN A 73 2.01 7.26 -4.72
N VAL A 74 3.29 7.13 -5.09
CA VAL A 74 3.92 7.98 -6.11
C VAL A 74 3.25 7.82 -7.47
N ILE A 75 3.00 6.57 -7.89
CA ILE A 75 2.29 6.25 -9.13
C ILE A 75 0.89 6.87 -9.12
N ASN A 76 0.11 6.66 -8.06
CA ASN A 76 -1.24 7.19 -7.93
C ASN A 76 -1.27 8.71 -8.00
N LYS A 77 -0.38 9.38 -7.27
CA LYS A 77 -0.27 10.85 -7.29
C LYS A 77 0.08 11.35 -8.70
N LYS A 78 0.98 10.65 -9.40
CA LYS A 78 1.38 11.01 -10.77
C LYS A 78 0.22 10.87 -11.76
N ILE A 79 -0.53 9.77 -11.67
CA ILE A 79 -1.72 9.52 -12.50
C ILE A 79 -2.79 10.56 -12.22
N HIS A 80 -3.15 10.77 -10.95
CA HIS A 80 -4.17 11.74 -10.55
C HIS A 80 -3.83 13.15 -11.04
N LYS A 81 -2.60 13.64 -10.80
CA LYS A 81 -2.15 14.94 -11.29
C LYS A 81 -2.22 15.06 -12.82
N SER A 82 -1.90 13.97 -13.53
CA SER A 82 -1.96 13.94 -15.00
C SER A 82 -3.40 14.02 -15.51
N VAL A 83 -4.32 13.29 -14.89
CA VAL A 83 -5.76 13.34 -15.18
C VAL A 83 -6.31 14.73 -14.93
N SER A 84 -6.09 15.30 -13.73
CA SER A 84 -6.54 16.66 -13.40
C SER A 84 -5.99 17.70 -14.37
N SER A 85 -4.72 17.59 -14.76
CA SER A 85 -4.10 18.49 -15.74
C SER A 85 -4.75 18.37 -17.12
N LEU A 86 -5.04 17.16 -17.60
CA LEU A 86 -5.70 16.95 -18.89
C LEU A 86 -7.13 17.51 -18.89
N LEU A 87 -7.89 17.27 -17.82
CA LEU A 87 -9.24 17.79 -17.63
C LEU A 87 -9.25 19.33 -17.62
N SER A 88 -8.37 19.95 -16.82
CA SER A 88 -8.26 21.42 -16.75
C SER A 88 -7.85 22.06 -18.09
N SER A 89 -7.22 21.31 -18.98
CA SER A 89 -6.84 21.76 -20.32
C SER A 89 -7.89 21.43 -21.39
N ASN A 90 -9.09 20.98 -21.00
CA ASN A 90 -10.16 20.49 -21.89
C ASN A 90 -9.69 19.43 -22.89
N LYS A 91 -8.66 18.63 -22.53
CA LYS A 91 -8.16 17.55 -23.38
C LYS A 91 -8.94 16.28 -23.15
N THR A 92 -9.11 15.50 -24.22
CA THR A 92 -9.74 14.18 -24.14
C THR A 92 -8.89 13.23 -23.27
N LEU A 93 -9.53 12.68 -22.23
CA LEU A 93 -8.96 11.60 -21.45
C LEU A 93 -9.03 10.30 -22.25
N THR A 94 -7.87 9.80 -22.65
CA THR A 94 -7.70 8.50 -23.27
C THR A 94 -6.61 7.75 -22.50
N PHE A 95 -6.59 6.43 -22.65
CA PHE A 95 -5.56 5.60 -22.02
C PHE A 95 -4.14 6.07 -22.39
N THR A 96 -3.94 6.36 -23.67
CA THR A 96 -2.65 6.83 -24.20
C THR A 96 -2.34 8.27 -23.77
N SER A 97 -3.32 9.17 -23.68
CA SER A 97 -3.08 10.55 -23.23
C SER A 97 -2.69 10.60 -21.76
N ILE A 98 -3.31 9.79 -20.90
CA ILE A 98 -2.92 9.67 -19.49
C ILE A 98 -1.52 9.06 -19.35
N ALA A 99 -1.25 7.94 -20.03
CA ALA A 99 0.06 7.28 -19.99
C ALA A 99 1.19 8.22 -20.42
N SER A 100 0.99 8.92 -21.55
CA SER A 100 1.94 9.90 -22.09
C SER A 100 2.16 11.08 -21.13
N LYS A 101 1.08 11.65 -20.57
CA LYS A 101 1.17 12.75 -19.60
C LYS A 101 1.88 12.32 -18.31
N CYS A 102 1.72 11.07 -17.90
CA CYS A 102 2.48 10.48 -16.80
C CYS A 102 3.93 10.17 -17.16
N GLY A 103 4.36 10.29 -18.42
CA GLY A 103 5.70 9.89 -18.86
C GLY A 103 5.97 8.39 -18.73
N PHE A 104 4.92 7.55 -18.79
CA PHE A 104 5.08 6.10 -18.86
C PHE A 104 5.14 5.65 -20.32
N SER A 105 6.11 4.79 -20.65
CA SER A 105 6.09 4.12 -21.95
C SER A 105 4.92 3.13 -22.02
N LEU A 106 4.37 2.89 -23.21
CA LEU A 106 3.29 1.92 -23.36
C LEU A 106 3.72 0.53 -22.89
N SER A 107 4.97 0.12 -23.17
CA SER A 107 5.54 -1.13 -22.67
C SER A 107 5.49 -1.20 -21.13
N THR A 108 5.93 -0.14 -20.44
CA THR A 108 5.87 -0.07 -18.97
C THR A 108 4.45 -0.20 -18.46
N VAL A 109 3.48 0.45 -19.10
CA VAL A 109 2.08 0.37 -18.69
C VAL A 109 1.52 -1.03 -18.92
N TYR A 110 1.80 -1.66 -20.07
CA TYR A 110 1.27 -3.00 -20.35
C TYR A 110 1.89 -4.11 -19.49
N ASN A 111 3.14 -3.95 -19.07
CA ASN A 111 3.84 -4.90 -18.21
C ASN A 111 3.62 -4.65 -16.70
N ASN A 112 2.93 -3.57 -16.34
CA ASN A 112 2.60 -3.26 -14.94
C ASN A 112 1.08 -3.19 -14.77
N ASP A 113 0.50 -4.31 -14.31
CA ASP A 113 -0.95 -4.44 -14.13
C ASP A 113 -1.54 -3.38 -13.20
N TYR A 114 -0.78 -2.94 -12.18
CA TYR A 114 -1.24 -1.89 -11.29
C TYR A 114 -1.44 -0.57 -12.04
N ILE A 115 -0.42 -0.11 -12.78
CA ILE A 115 -0.50 1.13 -13.56
C ILE A 115 -1.62 1.04 -14.60
N LYS A 116 -1.67 -0.07 -15.34
CA LYS A 116 -2.69 -0.35 -16.34
C LYS A 116 -4.11 -0.26 -15.78
N ASN A 117 -4.36 -0.95 -14.67
CA ASN A 117 -5.67 -0.97 -14.05
C ASN A 117 -6.02 0.38 -13.42
N LYS A 118 -5.05 1.07 -12.80
CA LYS A 118 -5.29 2.40 -12.24
C LYS A 118 -5.68 3.41 -13.33
N ILE A 119 -4.99 3.44 -14.47
CA ILE A 119 -5.37 4.30 -15.60
C ILE A 119 -6.78 3.96 -16.12
N ARG A 120 -7.12 2.67 -16.23
CA ARG A 120 -8.47 2.25 -16.64
C ARG A 120 -9.55 2.73 -15.67
N MET A 121 -9.31 2.61 -14.36
CA MET A 121 -10.25 3.10 -13.35
C MET A 121 -10.45 4.61 -13.44
N GLU A 122 -9.39 5.38 -13.61
CA GLU A 122 -9.53 6.84 -13.81
C GLU A 122 -10.34 7.17 -15.06
N LEU A 123 -10.21 6.40 -16.14
CA LEU A 123 -11.03 6.59 -17.34
C LEU A 123 -12.51 6.27 -17.11
N ILE A 124 -12.81 5.19 -16.39
CA ILE A 124 -14.19 4.80 -16.07
C ILE A 124 -14.83 5.88 -15.20
N ASN A 125 -14.19 6.23 -14.09
CA ASN A 125 -14.68 7.22 -13.14
C ASN A 125 -14.93 8.61 -13.77
N ASN A 126 -14.24 8.96 -14.86
CA ASN A 126 -14.41 10.23 -15.56
C ASN A 126 -15.28 10.14 -16.83
N LYS A 127 -15.64 8.94 -17.28
CA LYS A 127 -16.65 8.74 -18.31
C LYS A 127 -18.05 8.88 -17.73
N ASP A 128 -18.25 8.42 -16.50
CA ASP A 128 -19.53 8.48 -15.80
C ASP A 128 -19.88 9.91 -15.29
N LEU A 129 -18.99 10.89 -15.50
CA LEU A 129 -19.17 12.31 -15.13
C LEU A 129 -19.59 13.20 -16.31
N LYS A 130 -19.81 12.63 -17.51
CA LYS A 130 -20.29 13.33 -18.71
C LYS A 130 -21.70 12.90 -19.04
#